data_AF-A0A2Y9AC10-F1
#
_entry.id   AF-A0A2Y9AC10-F1
#
_cell.length_a   1.000
_cell.length_b   1.000
_cell.length_c   1.000
_cell.angle_alpha   90.00
_cell.angle_beta   90.00
_cell.angle_gamma   90.00
#
_symmetry.space_group_name_H-M   'P 1'
#
loop_
_entity.id
_entity.type
_entity.pdbx_description
1 polymer ?
#
loop_
_entity_poly.entity_id
_entity_poly.type
_entity_poly.pdbx_seq_one_letter_code
_entity_poly.pdbx_strand_id
1 'polypeptide(L)'
;MISDRLARELEAAGLRWDPAPGDRFRIKAEELSEDVFILSHMVIEARTYDTGTVLNFNGTTEWALDNVDQDDALWLPREDQLREYLGGTFRGLERADGEYVVTTAGPDGADVTYRAVDVEDAYAAALLELVERAVSA
;
A
#
# COMPACT_ATOMS: atom_id res chain seq x y z
N MET A 1 3.58 3.19 -6.66
CA MET A 1 3.69 2.59 -5.31
C MET A 1 3.62 3.72 -4.31
N ILE A 2 2.96 3.54 -3.16
CA ILE A 2 2.92 4.58 -2.13
C ILE A 2 4.34 4.95 -1.69
N SER A 3 4.58 6.24 -1.51
CA SER A 3 5.81 6.78 -0.95
C SER A 3 5.94 6.42 0.52
N ASP A 4 7.17 6.13 0.96
CA ASP A 4 7.50 5.87 2.36
C ASP A 4 7.02 7.01 3.29
N ARG A 5 7.05 8.25 2.81
CA ARG A 5 6.55 9.41 3.55
C ARG A 5 5.06 9.26 3.87
N LEU A 6 4.22 8.99 2.87
CA LEU A 6 2.76 8.86 3.06
C LEU A 6 2.42 7.58 3.85
N ALA A 7 3.16 6.50 3.66
CA ALA A 7 2.99 5.30 4.48
C ALA A 7 3.23 5.58 5.97
N ARG A 8 4.30 6.32 6.30
CA ARG A 8 4.60 6.73 7.69
C ARG A 8 3.59 7.71 8.24
N GLU A 9 3.11 8.65 7.43
CA GLU A 9 2.08 9.60 7.84
C GLU A 9 0.75 8.88 8.16
N LEU A 10 0.34 7.91 7.35
CA LEU A 10 -0.84 7.08 7.63
C LEU A 10 -0.69 6.24 8.91
N GLU A 11 0.47 5.62 9.11
CA GLU A 11 0.80 4.89 10.34
C GLU A 11 0.72 5.83 11.56
N ALA A 12 1.36 7.01 11.48
CA ALA A 12 1.37 8.00 12.56
C ALA A 12 -0.02 8.59 12.84
N ALA A 13 -0.88 8.70 11.82
CA ALA A 13 -2.27 9.10 11.96
C ALA A 13 -3.15 8.01 12.62
N GLY A 14 -2.61 6.81 12.84
CA GLY A 14 -3.29 5.72 13.52
C GLY A 14 -4.07 4.77 12.61
N LEU A 15 -3.75 4.74 11.30
CA LEU A 15 -4.29 3.73 10.40
C LEU A 15 -3.85 2.33 10.90
N ARG A 16 -4.83 1.53 11.34
CA ARG A 16 -4.59 0.16 11.77
C ARG A 16 -4.58 -0.76 10.56
N TRP A 17 -3.54 -1.58 10.46
CA TRP A 17 -3.36 -2.53 9.37
C TRP A 17 -3.54 -3.96 9.86
N ASP A 18 -4.35 -4.75 9.16
CA ASP A 18 -4.54 -6.18 9.39
C ASP A 18 -3.83 -6.96 8.26
N PRO A 19 -2.66 -7.58 8.52
CA PRO A 19 -1.82 -8.15 7.47
C PRO A 19 -2.50 -9.31 6.72
N ALA A 20 -2.50 -9.23 5.40
CA ALA A 20 -3.07 -10.24 4.51
C ALA A 20 -2.12 -10.63 3.36
N PRO A 21 -2.30 -11.82 2.75
CA PRO A 21 -1.54 -12.20 1.56
C PRO A 21 -1.68 -11.17 0.44
N GLY A 22 -0.55 -10.83 -0.18
CA GLY A 22 -0.42 -9.79 -1.20
C GLY A 22 -0.02 -8.42 -0.64
N ASP A 23 -0.04 -8.25 0.68
CA ASP A 23 0.44 -7.02 1.32
C ASP A 23 1.91 -6.82 1.10
N ARG A 24 2.28 -5.54 0.95
CA ARG A 24 3.66 -5.10 0.74
C ARG A 24 4.12 -4.35 1.98
N PHE A 25 5.36 -4.55 2.36
CA PHE A 25 5.94 -3.82 3.48
C PHE A 25 7.46 -3.68 3.32
N ARG A 26 8.04 -2.74 4.05
CA ARG A 26 9.48 -2.64 4.29
C ARG A 26 9.75 -3.01 5.73
N ILE A 27 10.93 -3.54 6.01
CA ILE A 27 11.40 -3.72 7.39
C ILE A 27 12.07 -2.40 7.81
N LYS A 28 11.73 -1.87 8.99
CA LYS A 28 12.21 -0.56 9.48
C LYS A 28 13.71 -0.57 9.85
N ALA A 29 14.36 -1.74 9.89
CA ALA A 29 15.81 -1.88 10.06
C ALA A 29 16.57 -1.24 8.88
N GLU A 30 17.58 -0.42 9.18
CA GLU A 30 18.30 0.38 8.17
C GLU A 30 18.84 -0.48 7.03
N GLU A 31 19.38 -1.66 7.34
CA GLU A 31 20.00 -2.59 6.38
C GLU A 31 19.02 -3.20 5.37
N LEU A 32 17.72 -3.23 5.70
CA LEU A 32 16.66 -3.82 4.87
C LEU A 32 15.63 -2.80 4.40
N SER A 33 15.86 -1.51 4.70
CA SER A 33 14.90 -0.45 4.45
C SER A 33 14.63 -0.21 2.95
N GLU A 34 15.57 -0.56 2.07
CA GLU A 34 15.43 -0.41 0.62
C GLU A 34 14.66 -1.56 -0.06
N ASP A 35 14.49 -2.69 0.63
CA ASP A 35 13.79 -3.86 0.09
C ASP A 35 12.28 -3.83 0.39
N VAL A 36 11.50 -4.22 -0.62
CA VAL A 36 10.04 -4.41 -0.47
C VAL A 36 9.74 -5.90 -0.36
N PHE A 37 9.16 -6.28 0.76
CA PHE A 37 8.70 -7.64 1.05
C PHE A 37 7.22 -7.78 0.71
N ILE A 38 6.80 -8.99 0.32
CA ILE A 38 5.41 -9.32 0.02
C ILE A 38 5.00 -10.49 0.92
N LEU A 39 3.91 -10.32 1.67
CA LEU A 39 3.30 -11.42 2.39
C LEU A 39 2.69 -12.40 1.39
N SER A 40 3.13 -13.65 1.42
CA SER A 40 2.56 -14.69 0.56
C SER A 40 2.43 -16.02 1.28
N HIS A 41 1.36 -16.75 0.98
CA HIS A 41 1.25 -18.15 1.36
C HIS A 41 2.20 -19.06 0.57
N MET A 42 2.60 -18.64 -0.63
CA MET A 42 3.38 -19.47 -1.56
C MET A 42 4.23 -18.59 -2.48
N VAL A 43 5.49 -18.96 -2.69
CA VAL A 43 6.36 -18.24 -3.63
C VAL A 43 6.27 -18.93 -5.00
N ILE A 44 5.87 -18.17 -6.01
CA ILE A 44 5.81 -18.63 -7.41
C ILE A 44 6.89 -17.91 -8.19
N GLU A 45 7.80 -18.65 -8.80
CA GLU A 45 8.90 -18.13 -9.61
C GLU A 45 8.64 -18.47 -11.09
N ALA A 46 8.61 -17.47 -11.96
CA ALA A 46 8.58 -17.69 -13.41
C ALA A 46 10.00 -17.91 -13.93
N ARG A 47 10.25 -19.08 -14.52
CA ARG A 47 11.52 -19.41 -15.17
C ARG A 47 11.34 -19.49 -16.68
N THR A 48 12.12 -18.68 -17.40
CA THR A 48 12.08 -18.64 -18.86
C THR A 48 13.17 -19.54 -19.44
N TYR A 49 12.77 -20.44 -20.33
CA TYR A 49 13.64 -21.31 -21.12
C TYR A 49 13.42 -21.06 -22.60
N ASP A 50 14.33 -21.54 -23.46
CA ASP A 50 14.17 -21.46 -24.92
C ASP A 50 12.90 -22.15 -25.43
N THR A 51 12.32 -23.06 -24.63
CA THR A 51 11.08 -23.80 -24.93
C THR A 51 9.82 -23.16 -24.37
N GLY A 52 9.92 -22.09 -23.57
CA GLY A 52 8.78 -21.40 -22.95
C GLY A 52 8.99 -21.04 -21.48
N THR A 53 7.97 -20.46 -20.86
CA THR A 53 7.97 -20.07 -19.44
C THR A 53 7.31 -21.15 -18.59
N VAL A 54 8.00 -21.60 -17.54
CA VAL A 54 7.48 -22.53 -16.53
C VAL A 54 7.30 -21.78 -15.22
N LEU A 55 6.20 -22.07 -14.51
CA LEU A 55 5.95 -21.53 -13.17
C LEU A 55 6.38 -22.55 -12.12
N ASN A 56 7.40 -22.21 -11.34
CA ASN A 56 7.90 -23.01 -10.25
C ASN A 56 7.21 -22.60 -8.94
N PHE A 57 6.62 -23.57 -8.25
CA PHE A 57 5.97 -23.37 -6.97
C PHE A 57 6.93 -23.81 -5.86
N ASN A 58 7.40 -22.87 -5.04
CA ASN A 58 8.27 -23.16 -3.90
C ASN A 58 7.45 -23.08 -2.61
N GLY A 59 7.34 -24.21 -1.90
CA GLY A 59 6.50 -24.35 -0.71
C GLY A 59 7.16 -23.96 0.61
N THR A 60 8.48 -23.79 0.67
CA THR A 60 9.20 -23.42 1.90
C THR A 60 10.56 -22.83 1.56
N THR A 61 10.94 -21.72 2.21
CA THR A 61 12.27 -21.11 2.12
C THR A 61 13.16 -21.73 3.20
N GLU A 62 14.31 -22.33 2.84
CA GLU A 62 15.19 -23.03 3.80
C GLU A 62 16.07 -22.10 4.66
N TRP A 63 16.14 -20.82 4.32
CA TRP A 63 16.88 -19.78 5.03
C TRP A 63 16.02 -18.52 5.09
N ALA A 64 15.13 -18.43 6.08
CA ALA A 64 14.31 -17.26 6.29
C ALA A 64 14.81 -16.48 7.52
N LEU A 65 14.58 -15.17 7.52
CA LEU A 65 14.63 -14.35 8.73
C LEU A 65 13.61 -14.94 9.72
N ASP A 66 14.05 -15.33 10.92
CA ASP A 66 13.24 -16.17 11.83
C ASP A 66 11.88 -15.55 12.21
N ASN A 67 11.84 -14.24 12.42
CA ASN A 67 10.62 -13.45 12.65
C ASN A 67 10.93 -11.95 12.60
N VAL A 68 9.90 -11.15 12.33
CA VAL A 68 9.89 -9.68 12.44
C VAL A 68 8.60 -9.30 13.14
N ASP A 69 8.66 -8.38 14.10
CA ASP A 69 7.44 -7.86 14.74
C ASP A 69 6.64 -7.03 13.72
N GLN A 70 5.31 -7.06 13.79
CA GLN A 70 4.48 -6.24 12.93
C GLN A 70 4.79 -4.74 13.12
N ASP A 71 5.15 -4.33 14.33
CA ASP A 71 5.51 -2.93 14.62
C ASP A 71 6.83 -2.51 13.95
N ASP A 72 7.68 -3.48 13.56
CA ASP A 72 8.92 -3.25 12.80
C ASP A 72 8.68 -3.22 11.27
N ALA A 73 7.43 -3.40 10.82
CA ALA A 73 7.05 -3.31 9.41
C ALA A 73 6.44 -1.95 9.07
N LEU A 74 6.93 -1.32 8.00
CA LEU A 74 6.25 -0.19 7.36
C LEU A 74 5.39 -0.74 6.23
N TRP A 75 4.07 -0.76 6.42
CA TRP A 75 3.13 -1.22 5.41
C TRP A 75 3.08 -0.26 4.22
N LEU A 76 3.02 -0.83 3.01
CA LEU A 76 2.94 -0.12 1.74
C LEU A 76 1.63 -0.50 1.01
N PRO A 77 0.47 0.04 1.46
CA PRO A 77 -0.82 -0.31 0.91
C PRO A 77 -0.88 -0.14 -0.61
N ARG A 78 -1.53 -1.09 -1.29
CA ARG A 78 -1.85 -0.98 -2.71
C ARG A 78 -3.05 -0.06 -2.93
N GLU A 79 -3.20 0.36 -4.17
CA GLU A 79 -4.30 1.21 -4.63
C GLU A 79 -5.68 0.66 -4.23
N ASP A 80 -5.94 -0.63 -4.50
CA ASP A 80 -7.21 -1.29 -4.21
C ASP A 80 -7.53 -1.25 -2.71
N GLN A 81 -6.52 -1.46 -1.86
CA GLN A 81 -6.67 -1.46 -0.41
C GLN A 81 -6.94 -0.06 0.13
N LEU A 82 -6.20 0.95 -0.35
CA LEU A 82 -6.44 2.35 0.03
C LEU A 82 -7.84 2.80 -0.39
N ARG A 83 -8.29 2.40 -1.58
CA ARG A 83 -9.64 2.66 -2.07
C ARG A 83 -10.71 2.02 -1.18
N GLU A 84 -10.49 0.79 -0.71
CA GLU A 84 -11.38 0.13 0.25
C GLU A 84 -11.48 0.92 1.57
N TYR A 85 -10.37 1.45 2.08
CA TYR A 85 -10.38 2.28 3.30
C TYR A 85 -11.11 3.62 3.12
N LEU A 86 -11.08 4.23 1.93
CA LEU A 86 -11.90 5.42 1.65
C LEU A 86 -13.40 5.10 1.67
N GLY A 87 -13.77 3.87 1.35
CA GLY A 87 -15.13 3.36 1.40
C GLY A 87 -16.12 4.29 0.69
N GLY A 88 -17.21 4.64 1.38
CA GLY A 88 -18.29 5.47 0.83
C GLY A 88 -17.91 6.93 0.53
N THR A 89 -16.72 7.39 0.95
CA THR A 89 -16.26 8.75 0.62
C THR A 89 -15.68 8.83 -0.79
N PHE A 90 -15.20 7.72 -1.36
CA PHE A 90 -14.61 7.70 -2.70
C PHE A 90 -15.65 8.05 -3.78
N ARG A 91 -15.29 9.00 -4.66
CA ARG A 91 -16.14 9.45 -5.78
C ARG A 91 -15.60 9.02 -7.14
N GLY A 92 -14.29 9.06 -7.32
CA GLY A 92 -13.72 8.71 -8.62
C GLY A 92 -12.21 8.81 -8.66
N LEU A 93 -11.66 8.19 -9.70
CA LEU A 93 -10.26 8.26 -10.08
C LEU A 93 -10.22 8.68 -11.55
N GLU A 94 -9.45 9.72 -11.87
CA GLU A 94 -9.15 10.10 -13.23
C GLU A 94 -7.65 10.32 -13.43
N ARG A 95 -7.23 10.36 -14.70
CA ARG A 95 -5.88 10.75 -15.07
C ARG A 95 -5.93 12.08 -15.81
N ALA A 96 -5.29 13.11 -15.26
CA ALA A 96 -5.28 14.46 -15.80
C ALA A 96 -3.88 15.05 -15.73
N ASP A 97 -3.43 15.69 -16.81
CA ASP A 97 -2.14 16.39 -16.89
C ASP A 97 -0.92 15.55 -16.46
N GLY A 98 -0.98 14.24 -16.69
CA GLY A 98 0.09 13.29 -16.34
C GLY A 98 0.00 12.70 -14.94
N GLU A 99 -0.90 13.21 -14.09
CA GLU A 99 -1.10 12.78 -12.70
C GLU A 99 -2.39 11.97 -12.54
N TYR A 100 -2.47 11.22 -11.45
CA TYR A 100 -3.71 10.65 -10.94
C TYR A 100 -4.43 11.65 -10.06
N VAL A 101 -5.74 11.77 -10.24
CA VAL A 101 -6.62 12.62 -9.44
C VAL A 101 -7.66 11.74 -8.76
N VAL A 102 -7.59 11.65 -7.44
CA VAL A 102 -8.59 10.96 -6.61
C VAL A 102 -9.56 11.99 -6.07
N THR A 103 -10.85 11.74 -6.24
CA THR A 103 -11.92 12.60 -5.72
C THR A 103 -12.64 11.89 -4.59
N THR A 104 -12.85 12.59 -3.47
CA THR A 104 -13.63 12.10 -2.33
C THR A 104 -14.69 13.12 -1.90
N ALA A 105 -15.71 12.65 -1.18
CA ALA A 105 -16.66 13.51 -0.50
C ALA A 105 -16.00 14.18 0.71
N GLY A 106 -16.02 15.51 0.74
CA GLY A 106 -15.63 16.31 1.89
C GLY A 106 -16.68 16.31 3.01
N PRO A 107 -16.36 16.88 4.18
CA PRO A 107 -17.23 16.87 5.37
C PRO A 107 -18.54 17.65 5.18
N ASP A 108 -18.51 18.67 4.32
CA ASP A 108 -19.65 19.50 3.92
C ASP A 108 -20.40 18.91 2.71
N GLY A 109 -19.97 17.74 2.23
CA GLY A 109 -20.51 17.08 1.04
C GLY A 109 -19.97 17.62 -0.28
N ALA A 110 -19.09 18.63 -0.26
CA ALA A 110 -18.39 19.09 -1.46
C ALA A 110 -17.27 18.12 -1.83
N ASP A 111 -17.00 17.96 -3.12
CA ASP A 111 -15.93 17.10 -3.58
C ASP A 111 -14.55 17.73 -3.32
N VAL A 112 -13.61 16.93 -2.81
CA VAL A 112 -12.20 17.28 -2.59
C VAL A 112 -11.35 16.41 -3.51
N THR A 113 -10.25 16.97 -4.04
CA THR A 113 -9.38 16.28 -4.99
C THR A 113 -7.94 16.21 -4.50
N TYR A 114 -7.30 15.07 -4.74
CA TYR A 114 -5.92 14.78 -4.37
C TYR A 114 -5.16 14.33 -5.60
N ARG A 115 -3.98 14.90 -5.82
CA ARG A 115 -3.18 14.70 -7.04
C ARG A 115 -1.81 14.16 -6.70
N ALA A 116 -1.37 13.15 -7.46
CA ALA A 116 -0.02 12.63 -7.39
C ALA A 116 0.37 11.93 -8.69
N VAL A 117 1.68 11.78 -8.91
CA VAL A 117 2.23 11.03 -10.05
C VAL A 117 1.96 9.52 -9.89
N ASP A 118 2.09 9.00 -8.67
CA ASP A 118 1.73 7.64 -8.29
C ASP A 118 0.28 7.59 -7.82
N VAL A 119 -0.48 6.58 -8.28
CA VAL A 119 -1.89 6.46 -7.92
C VAL A 119 -2.09 6.20 -6.43
N GLU A 120 -1.22 5.40 -5.82
CA GLU A 120 -1.30 5.09 -4.39
C GLU A 120 -1.04 6.33 -3.54
N ASP A 121 -0.19 7.27 -3.99
CA ASP A 121 0.05 8.52 -3.27
C ASP A 121 -1.19 9.43 -3.30
N ALA A 122 -1.93 9.49 -4.41
CA ALA A 122 -3.16 10.25 -4.50
C ALA A 122 -4.25 9.69 -3.57
N TYR A 123 -4.37 8.36 -3.51
CA TYR A 123 -5.27 7.69 -2.57
C TYR A 123 -4.85 7.84 -1.11
N ALA A 124 -3.55 7.72 -0.83
CA ALA A 124 -3.01 7.85 0.52
C ALA A 124 -3.19 9.26 1.07
N ALA A 125 -3.00 10.30 0.26
CA ALA A 125 -3.27 11.68 0.66
C ALA A 125 -4.76 11.89 1.01
N ALA A 126 -5.67 11.33 0.21
CA ALA A 126 -7.11 11.37 0.49
C ALA A 126 -7.46 10.64 1.79
N LEU A 127 -6.87 9.46 2.00
CA LEU A 127 -7.11 8.65 3.19
C LEU A 127 -6.53 9.29 4.45
N LEU A 128 -5.37 9.92 4.35
CA LEU A 128 -4.72 10.60 5.48
C LEU A 128 -5.63 11.70 6.05
N GLU A 129 -6.18 12.56 5.19
CA GLU A 129 -7.11 13.61 5.62
C GLU A 129 -8.38 13.02 6.28
N LEU A 130 -8.87 11.89 5.76
CA LEU A 130 -10.01 11.18 6.35
C LEU A 130 -9.70 10.62 7.75
N VAL A 131 -8.55 9.98 7.91
CA VAL A 131 -8.10 9.39 9.18
C VAL A 131 -7.82 10.48 10.22
N GLU A 132 -7.08 11.53 9.86
CA GLU A 132 -6.78 12.65 10.76
C GLU A 132 -8.06 13.29 11.32
N ARG A 133 -9.10 13.41 10.48
CA ARG A 133 -10.41 13.90 10.91
C ARG A 133 -11.13 12.93 11.83
N ALA A 134 -11.11 11.64 11.53
CA ALA A 134 -11.75 10.63 12.36
C ALA A 134 -11.12 10.52 13.76
N VAL A 135 -9.81 10.79 13.88
CA VAL A 135 -9.08 10.78 15.16
C VAL A 135 -9.18 12.11 15.91
N SER A 136 -9.37 13.22 15.20
CA SER A 136 -9.51 14.57 15.81
C SER A 136 -10.94 14.92 16.25
N ALA A 137 -11.94 14.14 15.86
CA ALA A 137 -13.36 14.34 16.19
C ALA A 137 -13.76 13.61 17.50
#